data_AF-A0A158PE32-F1
#
_entry.id   AF-A0A158PE32-F1
#
_cell.length_a   1.000
_cell.length_b   1.000
_cell.length_c   1.000
_cell.angle_alpha   90.00
_cell.angle_beta   90.00
_cell.angle_gamma   90.00
#
_symmetry.space_group_name_H-M   'P 1'
#
loop_
_entity.id
_entity.type
_entity.pdbx_description
1 polymer ?
#
loop_
_entity_poly.entity_id
_entity_poly.type
_entity_poly.pdbx_seq_one_letter_code
_entity_poly.pdbx_strand_id
1 'polypeptide(L)'
;GFTSKSPKNGDCAGPPTTSEDGPFRKTSIILFYIFFLKLIRIIFLGISVSNFSVILRLSHKYQVLPVIDACHNFIKEIDLHTLNPDDVLTLLIAACEFHCDRDVLVALIGRLAIEGNAVFTRMKISRFLPTQIYAAVISASINLTQLHEYETMNGHCLKMERMKIRWRNSVCEQCKSICDQCAVCEECKKSLCKRHVQELQCATGYGKKLLDELRGNLIEFEWND
;
A
#
# COMPACT_ATOMS: atom_id res chain seq x y z
N GLY A 1 -72.78 4.36 64.92
CA GLY A 1 -73.26 4.89 63.62
C GLY A 1 -73.00 3.83 62.58
N PHE A 2 -74.04 3.23 62.01
CA PHE A 2 -74.74 3.67 60.79
C PHE A 2 -73.88 3.58 59.51
N THR A 3 -74.36 2.72 58.59
CA THR A 3 -74.36 2.80 57.10
C THR A 3 -73.02 2.66 56.37
N SER A 4 -72.78 1.61 55.58
CA SER A 4 -73.33 1.24 54.26
C SER A 4 -72.78 2.08 53.09
N LYS A 5 -72.27 1.39 52.04
CA LYS A 5 -72.54 1.58 50.59
C LYS A 5 -71.46 0.94 49.71
N SER A 6 -71.84 -0.04 48.89
CA SER A 6 -71.35 -0.15 47.49
C SER A 6 -72.01 0.96 46.66
N PRO A 7 -71.43 1.42 45.52
CA PRO A 7 -71.82 0.84 44.21
C PRO A 7 -70.86 1.01 42.99
N LYS A 8 -71.05 0.10 42.01
CA LYS A 8 -71.18 0.28 40.53
C LYS A 8 -70.00 0.67 39.59
N ASN A 9 -69.82 -0.27 38.64
CA ASN A 9 -69.74 -0.17 37.16
C ASN A 9 -68.80 0.83 36.46
N GLY A 10 -68.00 0.28 35.55
CA GLY A 10 -67.46 0.97 34.37
C GLY A 10 -66.92 -0.05 33.35
N ASP A 11 -67.61 -0.17 32.22
CA ASP A 11 -67.25 -0.97 31.04
C ASP A 11 -65.84 -0.63 30.51
N CYS A 12 -65.18 -1.57 29.82
CA CYS A 12 -64.50 -1.32 28.54
C CYS A 12 -63.82 -2.59 27.95
N ALA A 13 -64.24 -2.90 26.71
CA ALA A 13 -63.47 -3.41 25.58
C ALA A 13 -62.76 -4.79 25.66
N GLY A 14 -63.20 -5.69 24.77
CA GLY A 14 -62.41 -6.81 24.25
C GLY A 14 -61.27 -6.37 23.32
N PRO A 15 -60.64 -7.32 22.62
CA PRO A 15 -59.22 -7.69 22.75
C PRO A 15 -58.30 -6.95 21.77
N PRO A 16 -56.99 -6.80 22.06
CA PRO A 16 -56.03 -6.42 21.02
C PRO A 16 -55.49 -7.67 20.33
N THR A 17 -56.04 -7.95 19.15
CA THR A 17 -55.31 -8.62 18.07
C THR A 17 -54.21 -7.67 17.58
N THR A 18 -52.95 -7.94 17.90
CA THR A 18 -51.82 -7.23 17.29
C THR A 18 -51.31 -8.00 16.07
N SER A 19 -51.96 -7.74 14.93
CA SER A 19 -51.33 -7.88 13.62
C SER A 19 -50.53 -6.61 13.33
N GLU A 20 -49.22 -6.63 13.55
CA GLU A 20 -48.31 -5.58 13.07
C GLU A 20 -47.19 -6.21 12.23
N ASP A 21 -47.53 -6.64 11.02
CA ASP A 21 -46.56 -6.83 9.94
C ASP A 21 -46.11 -5.46 9.44
N GLY A 22 -45.06 -4.93 10.08
CA GLY A 22 -44.50 -3.62 9.76
C GLY A 22 -43.80 -3.54 8.39
N PRO A 23 -43.85 -2.37 7.71
CA PRO A 23 -43.22 -2.13 6.40
C PRO A 23 -41.67 -2.21 6.40
N PHE A 24 -41.04 -2.30 7.58
CA PHE A 24 -39.58 -2.37 7.74
C PHE A 24 -38.93 -3.67 7.23
N ARG A 25 -39.66 -4.80 7.21
CA ARG A 25 -39.11 -6.07 6.71
C ARG A 25 -38.98 -6.12 5.19
N LYS A 26 -39.90 -5.47 4.45
CA LYS A 26 -39.92 -5.50 2.98
C LYS A 26 -38.79 -4.67 2.36
N THR A 27 -38.41 -3.54 2.96
CA THR A 27 -37.31 -2.69 2.49
C THR A 27 -35.95 -3.40 2.59
N SER A 28 -35.73 -4.19 3.65
CA SER A 28 -34.49 -4.96 3.82
C SER A 28 -34.33 -6.07 2.77
N ILE A 29 -35.41 -6.74 2.38
CA ILE A 29 -35.36 -7.83 1.39
C ILE A 29 -35.07 -7.29 -0.01
N ILE A 30 -35.66 -6.15 -0.40
CA ILE A 30 -35.42 -5.53 -1.71
C ILE A 30 -33.97 -5.03 -1.82
N LEU A 31 -33.44 -4.41 -0.76
CA LEU A 31 -32.04 -3.99 -0.71
C LEU A 31 -31.07 -5.18 -0.81
N PHE A 32 -31.41 -6.29 -0.15
CA PHE A 32 -30.62 -7.53 -0.24
C PHE A 32 -30.66 -8.13 -1.64
N TYR A 33 -31.81 -8.13 -2.31
CA TYR A 33 -31.95 -8.66 -3.68
C TYR A 33 -31.23 -7.81 -4.72
N ILE A 34 -31.31 -6.47 -4.62
CA ILE A 34 -30.55 -5.55 -5.49
C ILE A 34 -29.04 -5.71 -5.25
N PHE A 35 -28.63 -5.91 -3.99
CA PHE A 35 -27.25 -6.20 -3.65
C PHE A 35 -26.78 -7.53 -4.24
N PHE A 36 -27.56 -8.60 -4.11
CA PHE A 36 -27.26 -9.91 -4.66
C PHE A 36 -27.14 -9.87 -6.20
N LEU A 37 -28.04 -9.15 -6.87
CA LEU A 37 -27.95 -8.92 -8.32
C LEU A 37 -26.70 -8.12 -8.72
N LYS A 38 -26.32 -7.09 -7.95
CA LYS A 38 -25.06 -6.36 -8.16
C LYS A 38 -23.84 -7.22 -7.88
N LEU A 39 -23.86 -8.06 -6.86
CA LEU A 39 -22.78 -8.97 -6.48
C LEU A 39 -22.57 -10.05 -7.54
N ILE A 40 -23.65 -10.70 -8.00
CA ILE A 40 -23.60 -11.63 -9.13
C ILE A 40 -23.00 -10.94 -10.35
N ARG A 41 -23.45 -9.72 -10.65
CA ARG A 41 -22.94 -8.96 -11.78
C ARG A 41 -21.47 -8.56 -11.62
N ILE A 42 -20.98 -8.28 -10.40
CA ILE A 42 -19.57 -8.01 -10.09
C ILE A 42 -18.71 -9.27 -10.27
N ILE A 43 -19.17 -10.40 -9.74
CA ILE A 43 -18.52 -11.70 -9.94
C ILE A 43 -18.43 -12.02 -11.44
N PHE A 44 -19.45 -11.66 -12.22
CA PHE A 44 -19.49 -11.89 -13.67
C PHE A 44 -18.70 -10.87 -14.51
N LEU A 45 -18.54 -9.62 -14.04
CA LEU A 45 -17.83 -8.56 -14.79
C LEU A 45 -16.31 -8.58 -14.59
N GLY A 46 -15.82 -9.26 -13.56
CA GLY A 46 -14.41 -9.21 -13.18
C GLY A 46 -14.01 -7.91 -12.47
N ILE A 47 -12.97 -8.00 -11.66
CA ILE A 47 -12.35 -6.85 -10.98
C ILE A 47 -11.41 -6.16 -11.97
N SER A 48 -11.47 -4.84 -12.02
CA SER A 48 -10.64 -3.98 -12.85
C SER A 48 -10.24 -2.73 -12.07
N VAL A 49 -9.25 -2.00 -12.57
CA VAL A 49 -8.77 -0.77 -11.92
C VAL A 49 -9.89 0.24 -11.70
N SER A 50 -10.79 0.41 -12.69
CA SER A 50 -11.86 1.41 -12.64
C SER A 50 -13.01 1.05 -11.68
N ASN A 51 -13.20 -0.23 -11.39
CA ASN A 51 -14.26 -0.70 -10.50
C ASN A 51 -13.76 -1.14 -9.12
N PHE A 52 -12.44 -1.28 -8.93
CA PHE A 52 -11.80 -1.78 -7.72
C PHE A 52 -12.30 -1.11 -6.44
N SER A 53 -12.21 0.22 -6.34
CA SER A 53 -12.63 0.97 -5.14
C SER A 53 -14.11 0.76 -4.81
N VAL A 54 -14.96 0.69 -5.84
CA VAL A 54 -16.40 0.49 -5.65
C VAL A 54 -16.69 -0.93 -5.17
N ILE A 55 -16.05 -1.93 -5.77
CA ILE A 55 -16.19 -3.34 -5.38
C ILE A 55 -15.70 -3.54 -3.95
N LEU A 56 -14.50 -3.05 -3.64
CA LEU A 56 -13.90 -3.17 -2.32
C LEU A 56 -14.79 -2.52 -1.25
N ARG A 57 -15.23 -1.28 -1.47
CA ARG A 57 -16.14 -0.58 -0.55
C ARG A 57 -17.45 -1.34 -0.30
N LEU A 58 -18.06 -1.87 -1.36
CA LEU A 58 -19.30 -2.65 -1.23
C LEU A 58 -19.01 -3.96 -0.49
N SER A 59 -17.95 -4.67 -0.83
CA SER A 59 -17.59 -5.93 -0.20
C SER A 59 -17.35 -5.78 1.31
N HIS A 60 -16.70 -4.70 1.77
CA HIS A 60 -16.57 -4.39 3.19
C HIS A 60 -17.90 -4.02 3.84
N LYS A 61 -18.71 -3.16 3.19
CA LYS A 61 -20.02 -2.74 3.71
C LYS A 61 -20.96 -3.92 3.98
N TYR A 62 -20.91 -4.94 3.13
CA TYR A 62 -21.78 -6.11 3.21
C TYR A 62 -21.05 -7.38 3.68
N GLN A 63 -19.81 -7.25 4.14
CA GLN A 63 -18.97 -8.34 4.70
C GLN A 63 -18.85 -9.57 3.78
N VAL A 64 -18.65 -9.34 2.48
CA VAL A 64 -18.46 -10.42 1.50
C VAL A 64 -16.98 -10.77 1.38
N LEU A 65 -16.49 -11.57 2.34
CA LEU A 65 -15.07 -11.96 2.44
C LEU A 65 -14.47 -12.50 1.13
N PRO A 66 -15.13 -13.40 0.36
CA PRO A 66 -14.52 -13.92 -0.87
C PRO A 66 -14.26 -12.85 -1.93
N VAL A 67 -15.02 -11.75 -1.91
CA VAL A 67 -14.82 -10.63 -2.86
C VAL A 67 -13.70 -9.71 -2.37
N ILE A 68 -13.53 -9.56 -1.06
CA ILE A 68 -12.39 -8.85 -0.47
C ILE A 68 -11.10 -9.59 -0.84
N ASP A 69 -11.07 -10.91 -0.64
CA ASP A 69 -9.93 -11.76 -1.02
C ASP A 69 -9.64 -11.69 -2.52
N ALA A 70 -10.68 -11.69 -3.36
CA ALA A 70 -10.53 -11.50 -4.80
C ALA A 70 -9.95 -10.12 -5.16
N CYS A 71 -10.32 -9.05 -4.44
CA CYS A 71 -9.69 -7.74 -4.60
C CYS A 71 -8.20 -7.77 -4.20
N HIS A 72 -7.84 -8.43 -3.11
CA HIS A 72 -6.44 -8.56 -2.72
C HIS A 72 -5.63 -9.35 -3.75
N ASN A 73 -6.17 -10.48 -4.23
CA ASN A 73 -5.54 -11.31 -5.25
C ASN A 73 -5.42 -10.57 -6.59
N PHE A 74 -6.40 -9.76 -6.97
CA PHE A 74 -6.31 -8.92 -8.16
C PHE A 74 -5.04 -8.06 -8.15
N ILE A 75 -4.74 -7.37 -7.04
CA ILE A 75 -3.52 -6.55 -6.93
C ILE A 75 -2.25 -7.39 -7.00
N LYS A 76 -2.26 -8.61 -6.45
CA LYS A 76 -1.11 -9.53 -6.46
C LYS A 76 -0.86 -10.14 -7.85
N GLU A 77 -1.90 -10.33 -8.65
CA GLU A 77 -1.83 -10.99 -9.96
C GLU A 77 -1.64 -10.03 -11.12
N ILE A 78 -2.07 -8.76 -11.00
CA ILE A 78 -1.93 -7.81 -12.10
C ILE A 78 -0.48 -7.34 -12.27
N ASP A 79 -0.10 -7.07 -13.52
CA ASP A 79 1.15 -6.39 -13.79
C ASP A 79 1.03 -4.88 -13.49
N LEU A 80 1.38 -4.51 -12.26
CA LEU A 80 1.38 -3.13 -11.78
C LEU A 80 2.29 -2.20 -12.60
N HIS A 81 3.27 -2.72 -13.35
CA HIS A 81 4.14 -1.90 -14.20
C HIS A 81 3.44 -1.35 -15.44
N THR A 82 2.36 -1.99 -15.89
CA THR A 82 1.56 -1.52 -17.04
C THR A 82 0.59 -0.39 -16.69
N LEU A 83 0.34 -0.15 -15.40
CA LEU A 83 -0.61 0.85 -14.94
C LEU A 83 -0.01 2.25 -14.87
N ASN A 84 -0.86 3.26 -15.05
CA ASN A 84 -0.47 4.65 -14.84
C ASN A 84 -0.26 4.93 -13.34
N PRO A 85 0.62 5.87 -12.98
CA PRO A 85 0.85 6.24 -11.57
C PRO A 85 -0.41 6.71 -10.85
N ASP A 86 -1.28 7.45 -11.55
CA ASP A 86 -2.55 7.94 -11.00
C ASP A 86 -3.53 6.79 -10.69
N ASP A 87 -3.51 5.73 -11.50
CA ASP A 87 -4.30 4.50 -11.28
C ASP A 87 -3.77 3.75 -10.06
N VAL A 88 -2.44 3.57 -9.96
CA VAL A 88 -1.79 2.94 -8.81
C VAL A 88 -2.06 3.71 -7.52
N LEU A 89 -2.02 5.04 -7.57
CA LEU A 89 -2.37 5.90 -6.44
C LEU A 89 -3.83 5.70 -6.02
N THR A 90 -4.76 5.62 -6.99
CA THR A 90 -6.18 5.37 -6.71
C THR A 90 -6.40 4.02 -6.03
N LEU A 91 -5.71 2.97 -6.50
CA LEU A 91 -5.73 1.65 -5.87
C LEU A 91 -5.15 1.69 -4.45
N LEU A 92 -4.04 2.41 -4.25
CA LEU A 92 -3.41 2.55 -2.94
C LEU A 92 -4.31 3.30 -1.95
N ILE A 93 -4.97 4.38 -2.37
CA ILE A 93 -5.92 5.11 -1.52
C ILE A 93 -7.06 4.19 -1.07
N ALA A 94 -7.66 3.44 -2.00
CA ALA A 94 -8.72 2.49 -1.67
C ALA A 94 -8.23 1.38 -0.74
N ALA A 95 -7.06 0.80 -1.00
CA ALA A 95 -6.46 -0.23 -0.16
C ALA A 95 -6.18 0.29 1.27
N CYS A 96 -5.76 1.54 1.42
CA CYS A 96 -5.57 2.17 2.72
C CYS A 96 -6.91 2.42 3.44
N GLU A 97 -7.92 2.93 2.73
CA GLU A 97 -9.24 3.25 3.31
C GLU A 97 -9.95 2.00 3.86
N PHE A 98 -9.77 0.86 3.21
CA PHE A 98 -10.40 -0.40 3.61
C PHE A 98 -9.48 -1.38 4.35
N HIS A 99 -8.28 -0.94 4.74
CA HIS A 99 -7.32 -1.75 5.50
C HIS A 99 -7.01 -3.10 4.84
N CYS A 100 -6.68 -3.08 3.54
CA CYS A 100 -6.21 -4.27 2.86
C CYS A 100 -4.92 -4.83 3.46
N ASP A 101 -4.63 -6.10 3.15
CA ASP A 101 -3.44 -6.81 3.65
C ASP A 101 -2.15 -6.04 3.38
N ARG A 102 -1.19 -6.20 4.29
CA ARG A 102 0.15 -5.60 4.19
C ARG A 102 0.79 -5.85 2.82
N ASP A 103 0.72 -7.07 2.28
CA ASP A 103 1.32 -7.42 0.98
C ASP A 103 0.75 -6.59 -0.18
N VAL A 104 -0.55 -6.29 -0.15
CA VAL A 104 -1.24 -5.48 -1.16
C VAL A 104 -0.70 -4.05 -1.11
N LEU A 105 -0.60 -3.49 0.10
CA LEU A 105 -0.07 -2.15 0.32
C LEU A 105 1.41 -2.07 -0.11
N VAL A 106 2.22 -3.05 0.29
CA VAL A 106 3.65 -3.13 -0.07
C VAL A 106 3.83 -3.19 -1.59
N ALA A 107 3.04 -3.98 -2.31
CA ALA A 107 3.11 -4.07 -3.77
C ALA A 107 2.80 -2.71 -4.44
N LEU A 108 1.74 -2.03 -4.00
CA LEU A 108 1.34 -0.72 -4.53
C LEU A 108 2.34 0.39 -4.19
N ILE A 109 2.83 0.42 -2.94
CA ILE A 109 3.86 1.35 -2.49
C ILE A 109 5.14 1.16 -3.31
N GLY A 110 5.59 -0.08 -3.50
CA GLY A 110 6.78 -0.40 -4.27
C GLY A 110 6.69 0.06 -5.71
N ARG A 111 5.56 -0.20 -6.37
CA ARG A 111 5.33 0.29 -7.74
C ARG A 111 5.34 1.82 -7.80
N LEU A 112 4.64 2.49 -6.88
CA LEU A 112 4.56 3.95 -6.86
C LEU A 112 5.92 4.60 -6.60
N ALA A 113 6.74 3.99 -5.74
CA ALA A 113 8.07 4.46 -5.37
C ALA A 113 9.04 4.62 -6.56
N ILE A 114 8.83 3.88 -7.66
CA ILE A 114 9.66 3.90 -8.87
C ILE A 114 9.55 5.26 -9.62
N GLU A 115 8.41 5.94 -9.56
CA GLU A 115 8.13 7.14 -10.38
C GLU A 115 8.94 8.39 -9.96
N GLY A 116 9.41 8.42 -8.72
CA GLY A 116 10.26 9.48 -8.18
C GLY A 116 9.55 10.81 -7.87
N ASN A 117 10.33 11.75 -7.33
CA ASN A 117 9.78 12.94 -6.64
C ASN A 117 9.03 13.94 -7.56
N ALA A 118 9.38 14.00 -8.84
CA ALA A 118 8.70 14.88 -9.80
C ALA A 118 7.23 14.46 -10.00
N VAL A 119 6.99 13.15 -10.11
CA VAL A 119 5.65 12.58 -10.26
C VAL A 119 4.86 12.72 -8.96
N PHE A 120 5.49 12.51 -7.80
CA PHE A 120 4.84 12.72 -6.49
C PHE A 120 4.35 14.15 -6.29
N THR A 121 5.16 15.13 -6.70
CA THR A 121 4.80 16.55 -6.63
C THR A 121 3.62 16.86 -7.55
N ARG A 122 3.61 16.30 -8.76
CA ARG A 122 2.50 16.46 -9.73
C ARG A 122 1.19 15.88 -9.19
N MET A 123 1.23 14.65 -8.66
CA MET A 123 0.06 13.94 -8.13
C MET A 123 -0.38 14.45 -6.75
N LYS A 124 0.46 15.25 -6.07
CA LYS A 124 0.19 15.80 -4.73
C LYS A 124 -0.15 14.69 -3.71
N ILE A 125 0.59 13.59 -3.75
CA ILE A 125 0.33 12.38 -2.95
C ILE A 125 0.23 12.65 -1.44
N SER A 126 0.92 13.68 -0.94
CA SER A 126 0.87 14.13 0.47
C SER A 126 -0.50 14.60 0.93
N ARG A 127 -1.42 14.90 0.01
CA ARG A 127 -2.80 15.31 0.33
C ARG A 127 -3.77 14.14 0.44
N PHE A 128 -3.43 13.00 -0.16
CA PHE A 128 -4.34 11.88 -0.32
C PHE A 128 -3.95 10.67 0.52
N LEU A 129 -2.65 10.47 0.76
CA LEU A 129 -2.16 9.35 1.54
C LEU A 129 -2.06 9.70 3.02
N PRO A 130 -2.40 8.76 3.93
CA PRO A 130 -2.06 8.88 5.34
C PRO A 130 -0.56 9.12 5.53
N THR A 131 -0.18 9.87 6.57
CA THR A 131 1.22 10.24 6.84
C THR A 131 2.17 9.04 6.85
N GLN A 132 1.74 7.91 7.41
CA GLN A 132 2.53 6.67 7.46
C GLN A 132 2.80 6.11 6.06
N ILE A 133 1.76 6.01 5.23
CA ILE A 133 1.87 5.50 3.85
C ILE A 133 2.69 6.45 2.99
N TYR A 134 2.46 7.76 3.12
CA TYR A 134 3.27 8.77 2.45
C TYR A 134 4.75 8.62 2.82
N ALA A 135 5.07 8.49 4.10
CA ALA A 135 6.45 8.29 4.55
C ALA A 135 7.06 6.99 3.98
N ALA A 136 6.30 5.89 3.94
CA ALA A 136 6.72 4.63 3.35
C ALA A 136 7.02 4.75 1.84
N VAL A 137 6.16 5.44 1.07
CA VAL A 137 6.40 5.69 -0.37
C VAL A 137 7.66 6.51 -0.60
N ILE A 138 7.85 7.58 0.17
CA ILE A 138 9.05 8.42 0.05
C ILE A 138 10.32 7.64 0.45
N SER A 139 10.27 6.90 1.56
CA SER A 139 11.37 6.07 2.02
C SER A 139 11.75 5.01 0.98
N ALA A 140 10.77 4.28 0.45
CA ALA A 140 10.96 3.28 -0.60
C ALA A 140 11.57 3.89 -1.87
N SER A 141 11.16 5.11 -2.25
CA SER A 141 11.71 5.80 -3.42
C SER A 141 13.18 6.21 -3.22
N ILE A 142 13.54 6.65 -2.00
CA ILE A 142 14.93 6.94 -1.64
C ILE A 142 15.76 5.65 -1.65
N ASN A 143 15.22 4.56 -1.07
CA ASN A 143 15.88 3.25 -1.04
C ASN A 143 16.12 2.72 -2.45
N LEU A 144 15.15 2.84 -3.37
CA LEU A 144 15.32 2.47 -4.79
C LEU A 144 16.43 3.27 -5.47
N THR A 145 16.50 4.58 -5.20
CA THR A 145 17.56 5.43 -5.74
C THR A 145 18.93 4.98 -5.24
N GLN A 146 19.05 4.70 -3.93
CA GLN A 146 20.29 4.17 -3.35
C GLN A 146 20.64 2.81 -3.95
N LEU A 147 19.66 1.93 -4.13
CA LEU A 147 19.83 0.59 -4.68
C LEU A 147 20.38 0.63 -6.10
N HIS A 148 19.81 1.47 -6.96
CA HIS A 148 20.29 1.65 -8.32
C HIS A 148 21.74 2.18 -8.35
N GLU A 149 22.08 3.11 -7.46
CA GLU A 149 23.45 3.58 -7.32
C GLU A 149 24.39 2.44 -6.89
N TYR A 150 24.02 1.63 -5.90
CA TYR A 150 24.80 0.47 -5.48
C TYR A 150 24.97 -0.59 -6.58
N GLU A 151 23.95 -0.81 -7.43
CA GLU A 151 24.07 -1.71 -8.58
C GLU A 151 25.17 -1.27 -9.55
N THR A 152 25.38 0.04 -9.71
CA THR A 152 26.46 0.57 -10.55
C THR A 152 27.86 0.42 -9.93
N MET A 153 27.96 -0.06 -8.68
CA MET A 153 29.21 -0.15 -7.92
C MET A 153 29.92 -1.51 -8.01
N ASN A 154 29.52 -2.40 -8.93
CA ASN A 154 30.18 -3.69 -9.21
C ASN A 154 30.54 -4.54 -7.97
N GLY A 155 29.66 -4.53 -6.96
CA GLY A 155 29.82 -5.31 -5.71
C GLY A 155 30.70 -4.66 -4.63
N HIS A 156 31.10 -3.41 -4.83
CA HIS A 156 31.76 -2.61 -3.79
C HIS A 156 30.74 -2.00 -2.82
N CYS A 157 31.08 -1.90 -1.54
CA CYS A 157 30.25 -1.21 -0.55
C CYS A 157 30.71 0.23 -0.35
N LEU A 158 29.77 1.15 -0.49
CA LEU A 158 30.02 2.56 -0.66
C LEU A 158 29.00 3.38 0.13
N LYS A 159 29.43 4.02 1.23
CA LYS A 159 28.48 4.76 2.08
C LYS A 159 28.06 6.06 1.38
N MET A 160 26.76 6.20 1.08
CA MET A 160 26.22 7.48 0.64
C MET A 160 26.13 8.46 1.82
N GLU A 161 26.72 9.65 1.68
CA GLU A 161 26.54 10.78 2.59
C GLU A 161 26.00 11.99 1.84
N ARG A 162 24.85 12.53 2.27
CA ARG A 162 24.27 13.78 1.72
C ARG A 162 24.18 13.78 0.18
N MET A 163 23.67 12.70 -0.41
CA MET A 163 23.54 12.52 -1.86
C MET A 163 24.88 12.49 -2.63
N LYS A 164 26.01 12.31 -1.93
CA LYS A 164 27.32 12.09 -2.54
C LYS A 164 27.86 10.75 -2.07
N ILE A 165 28.32 9.94 -3.03
CA ILE A 165 29.00 8.69 -2.75
C ILE A 165 30.34 9.02 -2.11
N ARG A 166 30.56 8.60 -0.85
CA ARG A 166 31.83 8.78 -0.15
C ARG A 166 32.33 7.44 0.35
N TRP A 167 33.53 7.05 -0.09
CA TRP A 167 34.23 5.92 0.49
C TRP A 167 34.72 6.33 1.89
N ARG A 168 34.08 5.80 2.93
CA ARG A 168 34.58 5.92 4.31
C ARG A 168 35.11 4.62 4.88
N ASN A 169 34.67 3.47 4.35
CA ASN A 169 35.07 2.15 4.81
C ASN A 169 35.42 1.28 3.60
N SER A 170 36.71 1.08 3.31
CA SER A 170 37.15 0.06 2.36
C SER A 170 36.96 -1.32 3.01
N VAL A 171 36.19 -2.18 2.36
CA VAL A 171 35.89 -3.54 2.87
C VAL A 171 36.87 -4.57 2.31
N CYS A 172 37.66 -4.21 1.29
CA CYS A 172 38.74 -5.04 0.75
C CYS A 172 39.86 -4.18 0.16
N GLU A 173 40.99 -4.80 -0.15
CA GLU A 173 42.15 -4.15 -0.79
C GLU A 173 41.80 -3.54 -2.16
N GLN A 174 40.86 -4.12 -2.91
CA GLN A 174 40.41 -3.53 -4.18
C GLN A 174 39.59 -2.26 -3.97
N CYS A 175 38.70 -2.23 -2.96
CA CYS A 175 38.00 -1.01 -2.56
C CYS A 175 38.99 0.09 -2.17
N LYS A 176 40.07 -0.28 -1.46
CA LYS A 176 41.14 0.64 -1.04
C LYS A 176 41.94 1.15 -2.24
N SER A 177 42.35 0.26 -3.14
CA SER A 177 43.06 0.62 -4.37
C SER A 177 42.25 1.58 -5.27
N ILE A 178 40.94 1.35 -5.39
CA ILE A 178 40.02 2.25 -6.10
C ILE A 178 39.98 3.63 -5.43
N CYS A 179 39.95 3.70 -4.09
CA CYS A 179 40.01 4.97 -3.36
C CYS A 179 41.32 5.72 -3.63
N ASP A 180 42.45 5.02 -3.56
CA ASP A 180 43.79 5.59 -3.72
C ASP A 180 44.03 6.10 -5.15
N GLN A 181 43.63 5.33 -6.17
CA GLN A 181 43.74 5.73 -7.58
C GLN A 181 42.88 6.95 -7.91
N CYS A 182 41.72 7.07 -7.27
CA CYS A 182 40.79 8.16 -7.53
C CYS A 182 41.20 9.49 -6.89
N ALA A 183 42.06 9.47 -5.87
CA ALA A 183 42.69 10.68 -5.35
C ALA A 183 43.60 11.38 -6.37
N VAL A 184 44.05 10.66 -7.41
CA VAL A 184 45.03 11.13 -8.40
C VAL A 184 44.39 11.42 -9.77
N CYS A 185 43.09 11.16 -9.94
CA CYS A 185 42.37 11.44 -11.18
C CYS A 185 42.08 12.95 -11.37
N GLU A 186 42.77 13.57 -12.33
CA GLU A 186 42.63 14.99 -12.74
C GLU A 186 41.20 15.37 -13.17
N GLU A 187 40.45 14.45 -13.78
CA GLU A 187 39.03 14.64 -14.16
C GLU A 187 38.08 14.58 -12.96
N CYS A 188 38.48 13.85 -11.91
CA CYS A 188 37.56 13.40 -10.85
C CYS A 188 37.63 14.29 -9.60
N LYS A 189 38.75 14.98 -9.36
CA LYS A 189 39.09 16.03 -8.36
C LYS A 189 38.49 15.99 -6.92
N LYS A 190 37.70 14.99 -6.53
CA LYS A 190 37.14 14.66 -5.19
C LYS A 190 35.98 13.64 -5.21
N SER A 191 35.46 13.23 -6.37
CA SER A 191 34.36 12.26 -6.49
C SER A 191 34.72 11.16 -7.49
N LEU A 192 34.61 9.90 -7.10
CA LEU A 192 34.90 8.77 -7.98
C LEU A 192 34.04 8.79 -9.26
N CYS A 193 34.68 8.64 -10.41
CA CYS A 193 33.97 8.44 -11.67
C CYS A 193 33.56 6.97 -11.81
N LYS A 194 32.40 6.72 -12.45
CA LYS A 194 31.84 5.36 -12.66
C LYS A 194 32.86 4.39 -13.29
N ARG A 195 33.79 4.90 -14.12
CA ARG A 195 34.83 4.12 -14.80
C ARG A 195 35.67 3.28 -13.83
N HIS A 196 36.29 3.88 -12.81
CA HIS A 196 37.19 3.16 -11.89
C HIS A 196 36.46 2.13 -11.02
N VAL A 197 35.18 2.35 -10.75
CA VAL A 197 34.36 1.42 -9.96
C VAL A 197 33.90 0.23 -10.81
N GLN A 198 33.63 0.45 -12.10
CA GLN A 198 33.15 -0.58 -13.02
C GLN A 198 34.27 -1.48 -13.55
N GLU A 199 35.48 -0.96 -13.74
CA GLU A 199 36.63 -1.71 -14.28
C GLU A 199 37.21 -2.77 -13.32
N LEU A 200 36.95 -2.63 -12.01
CA LEU A 200 37.52 -3.50 -10.99
C LEU A 200 36.40 -4.20 -10.21
N GLN A 201 36.28 -5.53 -10.35
CA GLN A 201 35.29 -6.31 -9.60
C GLN A 201 35.75 -6.54 -8.15
N CYS A 202 34.83 -6.39 -7.20
CA CYS A 202 35.10 -6.65 -5.78
C CYS A 202 35.23 -8.16 -5.49
N ALA A 203 36.29 -8.59 -4.80
CA ALA A 203 36.55 -9.99 -4.47
C ALA A 203 35.69 -10.53 -3.30
N THR A 204 35.22 -9.68 -2.39
CA THR A 204 34.56 -10.14 -1.15
C THR A 204 33.06 -10.40 -1.32
N GLY A 205 32.46 -9.95 -2.42
CA GLY A 205 31.01 -10.04 -2.65
C GLY A 205 30.14 -9.31 -1.63
N TYR A 206 30.74 -8.57 -0.69
CA TYR A 206 30.06 -7.93 0.42
C TYR A 206 29.02 -6.90 -0.05
N GLY A 207 29.36 -6.07 -1.04
CA GLY A 207 28.39 -5.12 -1.62
C GLY A 207 27.23 -5.81 -2.33
N LYS A 208 27.43 -7.02 -2.88
CA LYS A 208 26.33 -7.81 -3.46
C LYS A 208 25.38 -8.35 -2.39
N LYS A 209 25.90 -8.85 -1.27
CA LYS A 209 25.08 -9.27 -0.12
C LYS A 209 24.29 -8.11 0.47
N LEU A 210 24.92 -6.96 0.65
CA LEU A 210 24.25 -5.75 1.13
C LEU A 210 23.16 -5.28 0.15
N LEU A 211 23.42 -5.37 -1.16
CA LEU A 211 22.41 -5.12 -2.20
C LEU A 211 21.22 -6.06 -2.07
N ASP A 212 21.46 -7.36 -1.88
CA ASP A 212 20.39 -8.35 -1.72
C ASP A 212 19.56 -8.09 -0.45
N GLU A 213 20.21 -7.69 0.66
CA GLU A 213 19.53 -7.27 1.90
C GLU A 213 18.70 -5.99 1.71
N LEU A 214 19.23 -5.00 1.00
CA LEU A 214 18.51 -3.76 0.67
C LEU A 214 17.32 -4.02 -0.28
N ARG A 215 17.44 -4.99 -1.20
CA ARG A 215 16.31 -5.43 -2.05
C ARG A 215 15.21 -6.07 -1.20
N GLY A 216 15.59 -6.90 -0.22
CA GLY A 216 14.63 -7.55 0.68
C GLY A 216 13.88 -6.59 1.60
N ASN A 217 14.51 -5.48 1.99
CA ASN A 217 13.96 -4.51 2.95
C ASN A 217 13.61 -3.16 2.30
N LEU A 218 13.29 -3.15 1.00
CA LEU A 218 13.06 -1.93 0.24
C LEU A 218 11.96 -1.04 0.87
N ILE A 219 10.94 -1.68 1.45
CA ILE A 219 9.76 -1.04 2.03
C ILE A 219 9.70 -1.40 3.52
N GLU A 220 10.21 -0.51 4.36
CA GLU A 220 9.97 -0.55 5.80
C GLU A 220 8.59 0.04 6.08
N PHE A 221 7.65 -0.82 6.45
CA PHE A 221 6.26 -0.47 6.62
C PHE A 221 5.66 -1.21 7.82
N GLU A 222 5.39 -0.44 8.88
CA GLU A 222 4.61 -0.87 10.04
C GLU A 222 3.14 -0.52 9.77
N TRP A 223 2.33 -1.56 9.56
CA TRP A 223 0.87 -1.46 9.46
C TRP A 223 0.29 -2.21 10.64
N ASN A 224 -0.53 -1.54 11.44
CA ASN A 224 -1.21 -2.18 12.55
C ASN A 224 -2.34 -3.04 11.98
N ASP A 225 -2.27 -4.34 12.24
CA ASP A 225 -3.39 -5.29 12.06
C ASP A 225 -4.57 -4.93 12.99
#